data_AF-A0A7L1A321-F1
#
_entry.id   AF-A0A7L1A321-F1
#
_cell.length_a   1.000
_cell.length_b   1.000
_cell.length_c   1.000
_cell.angle_alpha   90.00
_cell.angle_beta   90.00
_cell.angle_gamma   90.00
#
_symmetry.space_group_name_H-M   'P 1'
#
loop_
_entity.id
_entity.type
_entity.pdbx_description
1 polymer ?
#
loop_
_entity_poly.entity_id
_entity_poly.type
_entity_poly.pdbx_seq_one_letter_code
_entity_poly.pdbx_strand_id
1 'polypeptide(L)'
;AGTTYIFSKGGGQITYTWPPNDRPSTRADRLAIGFSTVQKEAVLVRVDSSTGLGDYLELHIHQGKIGVKFNVGTDDIAIEEMNAIINDGKYHVVRFTRSGGNATLQVDNWPVIERYPAGNNDNERLAIARQRIPYRLGRVVDEWLLDKGRQLTIFNSQATIKIGGKERGHPFQGQLSGLYYNGLKVLNMAAENDANIVIEGNVRLVGEVPSSMTTESTATAMQSEMSTSVMETTTTLATSTARRGKAP
;
A
#
# COMPACT_ATOMS: atom_id res chain seq x y z
N ALA A 1 17.58 -5.82 3.26
CA ALA A 1 16.47 -5.20 2.49
C ALA A 1 15.22 -6.03 2.70
N GLY A 2 14.05 -5.41 2.89
CA GLY A 2 12.77 -6.12 3.07
C GLY A 2 12.05 -6.38 1.73
N THR A 3 10.97 -7.15 1.75
CA THR A 3 10.12 -7.39 0.58
C THR A 3 9.62 -6.08 0.00
N THR A 4 9.68 -5.93 -1.32
CA THR A 4 9.44 -4.66 -2.03
C THR A 4 8.42 -4.86 -3.15
N TYR A 5 7.43 -3.96 -3.23
CA TYR A 5 6.44 -3.91 -4.30
C TYR A 5 6.52 -2.59 -5.06
N ILE A 6 6.22 -2.64 -6.36
CA ILE A 6 6.10 -1.47 -7.24
C ILE A 6 4.63 -1.24 -7.55
N PHE A 7 4.15 -0.03 -7.24
CA PHE A 7 2.83 0.46 -7.61
C PHE A 7 2.97 1.32 -8.87
N SER A 8 2.31 0.89 -9.95
CA SER A 8 2.45 1.52 -11.27
C SER A 8 1.26 2.43 -11.61
N LYS A 9 1.33 3.12 -12.75
CA LYS A 9 0.25 3.98 -13.26
C LYS A 9 -1.10 3.25 -13.25
N GLY A 10 -2.18 3.93 -12.87
CA GLY A 10 -3.52 3.34 -12.68
C GLY A 10 -3.78 2.88 -11.24
N GLY A 11 -2.73 2.72 -10.44
CA GLY A 11 -2.81 2.38 -9.03
C GLY A 11 -3.16 0.92 -8.79
N GLY A 12 -2.87 0.48 -7.59
CA GLY A 12 -3.22 -0.84 -7.10
C GLY A 12 -3.32 -0.84 -5.59
N GLN A 13 -3.73 -1.96 -5.02
CA GLN A 13 -3.95 -2.08 -3.60
C GLN A 13 -3.50 -3.46 -3.09
N ILE A 14 -2.87 -3.46 -1.94
CA ILE A 14 -2.68 -4.66 -1.12
C ILE A 14 -3.53 -4.46 0.14
N THR A 15 -4.41 -5.41 0.42
CA THR A 15 -5.32 -5.37 1.57
C THR A 15 -5.04 -6.57 2.45
N TYR A 16 -4.66 -6.34 3.71
CA TYR A 16 -4.68 -7.35 4.76
C TYR A 16 -5.96 -7.18 5.58
N THR A 17 -6.66 -8.29 5.84
CA THR A 17 -7.89 -8.29 6.65
C THR A 17 -7.71 -9.19 7.86
N TRP A 18 -7.84 -8.64 9.08
CA TRP A 18 -7.82 -9.50 10.27
C TRP A 18 -9.06 -10.42 10.28
N PRO A 19 -8.89 -11.70 10.66
CA PRO A 19 -10.02 -12.54 11.03
C PRO A 19 -10.91 -11.84 12.07
N PRO A 20 -12.24 -11.98 12.01
CA PRO A 20 -13.15 -11.23 12.89
C PRO A 20 -12.84 -11.33 14.39
N ASN A 21 -12.35 -12.49 14.85
CA ASN A 21 -12.04 -12.73 16.26
C ASN A 21 -10.64 -12.26 16.68
N ASP A 22 -9.79 -11.89 15.72
CA ASP A 22 -8.38 -11.54 15.95
C ASP A 22 -8.12 -10.03 15.79
N ARG A 23 -9.19 -9.23 15.65
CA ARG A 23 -9.09 -7.77 15.45
C ARG A 23 -8.51 -7.10 16.70
N PRO A 24 -7.32 -6.49 16.62
CA PRO A 24 -6.68 -5.93 17.79
C PRO A 24 -7.30 -4.60 18.20
N SER A 25 -7.24 -4.31 19.50
CA SER A 25 -7.48 -2.97 20.05
C SER A 25 -6.25 -2.51 20.82
N THR A 26 -5.66 -1.38 20.43
CA THR A 26 -4.31 -1.00 20.89
C THR A 26 -4.29 0.38 21.54
N ARG A 27 -3.52 0.51 22.63
CA ARG A 27 -3.17 1.82 23.23
C ARG A 27 -1.93 2.44 22.60
N ALA A 28 -1.12 1.63 21.92
CA ALA A 28 0.09 2.08 21.25
C ALA A 28 0.25 1.36 19.92
N ASP A 29 0.73 2.09 18.92
CA ASP A 29 0.99 1.56 17.57
C ASP A 29 2.40 1.91 17.10
N ARG A 30 2.97 1.05 16.28
CA ARG A 30 4.25 1.25 15.60
C ARG A 30 4.10 0.89 14.14
N LEU A 31 4.41 1.85 13.27
CA LEU A 31 4.41 1.68 11.82
C LEU A 31 5.78 2.08 11.27
N ALA A 32 6.34 1.28 10.38
CA ALA A 32 7.53 1.66 9.62
C ALA A 32 7.41 1.16 8.19
N ILE A 33 7.83 1.97 7.22
CA ILE A 33 7.84 1.59 5.80
C ILE A 33 8.94 2.35 5.05
N GLY A 34 9.60 1.67 4.13
CA GLY A 34 10.49 2.30 3.17
C GLY A 34 9.74 2.60 1.88
N PHE A 35 9.94 3.79 1.31
CA PHE A 35 9.24 4.23 0.10
C PHE A 35 10.13 5.06 -0.82
N SER A 36 9.77 5.13 -2.09
CA SER A 36 10.34 6.07 -3.05
C SER A 36 9.26 6.50 -4.04
N THR A 37 9.09 7.81 -4.24
CA THR A 37 8.10 8.37 -5.17
C THR A 37 8.51 9.75 -5.66
N VAL A 38 7.81 10.24 -6.68
CA VAL A 38 7.87 11.64 -7.16
C VAL A 38 6.52 12.36 -7.00
N GLN A 39 5.51 11.68 -6.44
CA GLN A 39 4.17 12.25 -6.27
C GLN A 39 4.13 13.31 -5.16
N LYS A 40 3.29 14.32 -5.35
CA LYS A 40 2.98 15.33 -4.33
C LYS A 40 1.81 14.93 -3.43
N GLU A 41 0.92 14.08 -3.93
CA GLU A 41 -0.29 13.62 -3.23
C GLU A 41 -0.38 12.10 -3.38
N ALA A 42 -0.44 11.36 -2.27
CA ALA A 42 -0.65 9.92 -2.27
C ALA A 42 -1.02 9.40 -0.88
N VAL A 43 -1.85 8.35 -0.78
CA VAL A 43 -1.99 7.55 0.44
C VAL A 43 -1.15 6.29 0.32
N LEU A 44 -0.26 6.06 1.28
CA LEU A 44 0.64 4.91 1.27
C LEU A 44 0.01 3.74 2.02
N VAL A 45 -0.41 3.97 3.26
CA VAL A 45 -0.98 2.96 4.15
C VAL A 45 -2.14 3.56 4.92
N ARG A 46 -3.24 2.82 5.01
CA ARG A 46 -4.37 3.14 5.89
C ARG A 46 -4.76 1.91 6.68
N VAL A 47 -4.95 2.07 7.99
CA VAL A 47 -5.54 1.09 8.88
C VAL A 47 -6.91 1.60 9.29
N ASP A 48 -7.94 0.79 9.07
CA ASP A 48 -9.32 1.13 9.42
C ASP A 48 -9.83 0.19 10.51
N SER A 49 -10.59 0.74 11.45
CA SER A 49 -11.38 -0.03 12.40
C SER A 49 -12.54 -0.76 11.72
N SER A 50 -13.19 -1.63 12.48
CA SER A 50 -14.44 -2.26 12.10
C SER A 50 -15.51 -1.21 11.78
N THR A 51 -16.40 -1.56 10.85
CA THR A 51 -17.51 -0.71 10.41
C THR A 51 -18.27 -0.11 11.58
N GLY A 52 -18.46 1.21 11.56
CA GLY A 52 -19.23 1.95 12.57
C GLY A 52 -18.41 2.56 13.71
N LEU A 53 -17.12 2.25 13.87
CA LEU A 53 -16.29 2.78 14.95
C LEU A 53 -15.59 4.11 14.59
N GLY A 54 -15.19 4.29 13.33
CA GLY A 54 -14.61 5.55 12.85
C GLY A 54 -13.13 5.74 13.19
N ASP A 55 -12.52 4.87 14.01
CA ASP A 55 -11.08 4.92 14.28
C ASP A 55 -10.28 4.55 13.02
N TYR A 56 -9.18 5.26 12.78
CA TYR A 56 -8.27 4.99 11.66
C TYR A 56 -6.87 5.54 11.90
N LEU A 57 -5.92 5.07 11.10
CA LEU A 57 -4.58 5.62 10.96
C LEU A 57 -4.22 5.67 9.48
N GLU A 58 -3.74 6.81 8.97
CA GLU A 58 -3.42 7.02 7.57
C GLU A 58 -2.05 7.69 7.40
N LEU A 59 -1.10 6.96 6.80
CA LEU A 59 0.17 7.47 6.32
C LEU A 59 0.01 7.96 4.87
N HIS A 60 0.30 9.22 4.63
CA HIS A 60 0.08 9.88 3.35
C HIS A 60 1.20 10.87 3.02
N ILE A 61 1.26 11.24 1.75
CA ILE A 61 2.03 12.36 1.23
C ILE A 61 1.02 13.44 0.84
N HIS A 62 1.21 14.66 1.34
CA HIS A 62 0.45 15.85 0.98
C HIS A 62 1.43 16.99 0.69
N GLN A 63 1.27 17.67 -0.45
CA GLN A 63 2.18 18.70 -0.95
C GLN A 63 3.67 18.27 -0.99
N GLY A 64 3.92 16.98 -1.22
CA GLY A 64 5.27 16.39 -1.24
C GLY A 64 5.88 16.19 0.15
N LYS A 65 5.08 16.30 1.22
CA LYS A 65 5.47 16.10 2.62
C LYS A 65 4.83 14.82 3.15
N ILE A 66 5.59 14.03 3.91
CA ILE A 66 5.08 12.80 4.52
C ILE A 66 4.45 13.12 5.87
N GLY A 67 3.25 12.59 6.11
CA GLY A 67 2.51 12.80 7.34
C GLY A 67 1.66 11.60 7.73
N VAL A 68 1.25 11.59 8.99
CA VAL A 68 0.29 10.64 9.53
C VAL A 68 -0.90 11.41 10.10
N LYS A 69 -2.09 10.96 9.75
CA LYS A 69 -3.35 11.41 10.34
C LYS A 69 -4.06 10.22 10.98
N PHE A 70 -4.54 10.35 12.20
CA PHE A 70 -5.24 9.27 12.89
C PHE A 70 -6.39 9.79 13.75
N ASN A 71 -7.37 8.93 13.98
CA ASN A 71 -8.46 9.14 14.92
C ASN A 71 -8.64 7.86 15.75
N VAL A 72 -8.77 8.02 17.06
CA VAL A 72 -8.94 6.93 18.03
C VAL A 72 -10.12 7.19 18.98
N GLY A 73 -11.14 7.88 18.46
CA GLY A 73 -12.45 8.06 19.09
C GLY A 73 -12.84 9.50 19.41
N THR A 74 -11.98 10.48 19.14
CA THR A 74 -12.28 11.90 19.38
C THR A 74 -11.97 12.72 18.13
N ASP A 75 -10.88 13.49 18.16
CA ASP A 75 -10.49 14.36 17.07
C ASP A 75 -9.44 13.72 16.18
N ASP A 76 -9.40 14.19 14.94
CA ASP A 76 -8.31 13.88 14.03
C ASP A 76 -7.01 14.53 14.52
N ILE A 77 -5.98 13.72 14.73
CA ILE A 77 -4.65 14.16 15.10
C ILE A 77 -3.73 13.98 13.89
N ALA A 78 -3.06 15.06 13.50
CA ALA A 78 -2.09 15.06 12.40
C ALA A 78 -0.68 15.37 12.92
N ILE A 79 0.32 14.69 12.33
CA ILE A 79 1.75 14.93 12.51
C ILE A 79 2.42 14.80 11.14
N GLU A 80 3.22 15.80 10.75
CA GLU A 80 3.80 15.90 9.40
C GLU A 80 5.25 16.37 9.50
N GLU A 81 6.10 15.83 8.63
CA GLU A 81 7.46 16.33 8.43
C GLU A 81 7.48 17.43 7.36
N MET A 82 7.44 18.68 7.82
CA MET A 82 7.33 19.87 6.95
C MET A 82 8.62 20.23 6.24
N ASN A 83 9.78 19.86 6.79
CA ASN A 83 11.07 20.30 6.26
C ASN A 83 11.66 19.30 5.25
N ALA A 84 11.07 18.10 5.13
CA ALA A 84 11.60 17.08 4.24
C ALA A 84 11.19 17.21 2.79
N ILE A 85 12.14 16.91 1.91
CA ILE A 85 11.88 16.61 0.51
C ILE A 85 11.97 15.09 0.41
N ILE A 86 10.83 14.43 0.25
CA ILE A 86 10.71 12.96 0.23
C ILE A 86 10.17 12.42 -1.10
N ASN A 87 9.80 13.32 -2.01
CA ASN A 87 9.26 13.02 -3.32
C ASN A 87 10.31 13.30 -4.42
N ASP A 88 11.60 13.06 -4.12
CA ASP A 88 12.73 13.26 -5.03
C ASP A 88 13.07 12.00 -5.85
N GLY A 89 12.24 10.95 -5.75
CA GLY A 89 12.45 9.67 -6.39
C GLY A 89 13.49 8.77 -5.70
N LYS A 90 14.09 9.20 -4.58
CA LYS A 90 15.02 8.39 -3.80
C LYS A 90 14.30 7.61 -2.71
N TYR A 91 15.06 6.70 -2.10
CA TYR A 91 14.59 5.84 -1.05
C TYR A 91 14.62 6.55 0.30
N HIS A 92 13.49 6.56 0.98
CA HIS A 92 13.31 7.09 2.33
C HIS A 92 12.65 6.05 3.22
N VAL A 93 12.88 6.15 4.53
CA VAL A 93 12.20 5.33 5.55
C VAL A 93 11.45 6.26 6.50
N VAL A 94 10.16 6.01 6.69
CA VAL A 94 9.35 6.69 7.70
C VAL A 94 9.03 5.74 8.85
N ARG A 95 9.12 6.26 10.08
CA ARG A 95 8.77 5.57 11.32
C ARG A 95 7.77 6.42 12.09
N PHE A 96 6.65 5.80 12.44
CA PHE A 96 5.59 6.40 13.22
C PHE A 96 5.36 5.60 14.50
N THR A 97 5.18 6.29 15.61
CA THR A 97 4.70 5.67 16.86
C THR A 97 3.52 6.45 17.42
N ARG A 98 2.57 5.74 18.01
CA ARG A 98 1.43 6.31 18.76
C ARG A 98 1.42 5.74 20.17
N SER A 99 1.10 6.57 21.15
CA SER A 99 0.80 6.17 22.53
C SER A 99 -0.36 7.01 23.06
N GLY A 100 -1.57 6.45 23.06
CA GLY A 100 -2.79 7.21 23.30
C GLY A 100 -3.04 8.23 22.19
N GLY A 101 -3.20 9.51 22.55
CA GLY A 101 -3.26 10.62 21.59
C GLY A 101 -1.88 11.14 21.18
N ASN A 102 -0.82 10.76 21.89
CA ASN A 102 0.53 11.24 21.57
C ASN A 102 1.09 10.46 20.38
N ALA A 103 1.90 11.13 19.56
CA ALA A 103 2.53 10.51 18.41
C ALA A 103 3.94 11.04 18.14
N THR A 104 4.76 10.21 17.52
CA THR A 104 6.06 10.61 16.97
C THR A 104 6.17 10.24 15.50
N LEU A 105 6.88 11.04 14.73
CA LEU A 105 7.19 10.79 13.33
C LEU A 105 8.68 11.03 13.09
N GLN A 106 9.34 10.11 12.40
CA GLN A 106 10.73 10.26 12.00
C GLN A 106 10.91 9.82 10.55
N VAL A 107 11.59 10.63 9.76
CA VAL A 107 12.01 10.31 8.40
C VAL A 107 13.52 10.11 8.39
N ASP A 108 13.99 8.99 7.84
CA ASP A 108 15.39 8.60 7.76
C ASP A 108 16.12 8.72 9.12
N ASN A 109 17.12 9.60 9.19
CA ASN A 109 17.91 9.92 10.39
C ASN A 109 17.66 11.37 10.85
N TRP A 110 16.54 11.96 10.43
CA TRP A 110 16.20 13.34 10.77
C TRP A 110 15.68 13.41 12.20
N PRO A 111 15.61 14.62 12.80
CA PRO A 111 15.07 14.79 14.13
C PRO A 111 13.66 14.19 14.26
N VAL A 112 13.38 13.60 15.41
CA VAL A 112 12.05 13.07 15.71
C VAL A 112 11.10 14.23 15.93
N ILE A 113 9.96 14.20 15.25
CA ILE A 113 8.84 15.12 15.48
C ILE A 113 7.94 14.48 16.52
N GLU A 114 7.49 15.27 17.50
CA GLU A 114 6.58 14.83 18.55
C GLU A 114 5.29 15.64 18.50
N ARG A 115 4.16 14.98 18.76
CA ARG A 115 2.83 15.59 18.85
C ARG A 115 2.18 15.18 20.16
N TYR A 116 1.84 16.18 20.96
CA TYR A 116 1.09 16.04 22.21
C TYR A 116 -0.20 16.86 22.08
N PRO A 117 -1.32 16.26 21.63
CA PRO A 117 -2.59 16.97 21.57
C PRO A 117 -2.97 17.49 22.95
N ALA A 118 -3.34 18.76 23.05
CA ALA A 118 -3.94 19.27 24.26
C ALA A 118 -5.30 18.58 24.46
N GLY A 119 -5.54 18.05 25.66
CA GLY A 119 -6.91 17.69 26.06
C GLY A 119 -7.80 18.92 25.91
N ASN A 120 -9.04 18.74 25.45
CA ASN A 120 -9.95 19.83 25.13
C ASN A 120 -9.93 20.94 26.19
N ASN A 121 -9.92 22.19 25.75
CA ASN A 121 -9.89 23.41 26.60
C ASN A 121 -11.17 23.61 27.44
N ASP A 122 -11.79 22.54 27.90
CA ASP A 122 -12.95 22.56 28.78
C ASP A 122 -12.63 23.14 30.15
N ASN A 123 -11.36 23.40 30.49
CA ASN A 123 -10.96 24.01 31.77
C ASN A 123 -11.66 25.34 32.08
N GLU A 124 -11.99 26.17 31.08
CA GLU A 124 -12.76 27.41 31.29
C GLU A 124 -14.24 27.12 31.55
N ARG A 125 -14.85 26.19 30.82
CA ARG A 125 -16.22 25.71 31.08
C ARG A 125 -16.33 24.94 32.40
N LEU A 126 -15.27 24.24 32.79
CA LEU A 126 -15.07 23.50 34.02
C LEU A 126 -15.01 24.46 35.21
N ALA A 127 -14.28 25.57 35.09
CA ALA A 127 -14.23 26.62 36.10
C ALA A 127 -15.61 27.27 36.32
N ILE A 128 -16.37 27.51 35.24
CA ILE A 128 -17.74 28.04 35.31
C ILE A 128 -18.71 27.02 35.93
N ALA A 129 -18.59 25.73 35.59
CA ALA A 129 -19.41 24.66 36.17
C ALA A 129 -19.08 24.42 37.65
N ARG A 130 -17.81 24.47 38.05
CA ARG A 130 -17.34 24.34 39.45
C ARG A 130 -17.96 25.38 40.39
N GLN A 131 -18.21 26.61 39.91
CA GLN A 131 -18.86 27.65 40.71
C GLN A 131 -20.34 27.38 40.99
N ARG A 132 -20.98 26.44 40.28
CA ARG A 132 -22.42 26.15 40.37
C ARG A 132 -22.75 24.85 41.12
N ILE A 133 -21.76 24.06 41.53
CA ILE A 133 -21.98 22.70 42.06
C ILE A 133 -21.64 22.63 43.56
N PRO A 134 -22.56 22.15 44.42
CA PRO A 134 -22.29 21.97 45.85
C PRO A 134 -21.13 20.98 46.10
N TYR A 135 -20.24 21.33 47.03
CA TYR A 135 -19.01 20.57 47.36
C TYR A 135 -19.21 19.06 47.62
N ARG A 136 -20.42 18.63 48.01
CA ARG A 136 -20.75 17.21 48.25
C ARG A 136 -20.83 16.36 46.97
N LEU A 137 -21.07 16.97 45.80
CA LEU A 137 -21.02 16.29 44.49
C LEU A 137 -19.68 16.52 43.75
N GLY A 138 -18.81 17.39 44.27
CA GLY A 138 -17.62 17.86 43.56
C GLY A 138 -16.69 16.75 43.07
N ARG A 139 -16.48 15.69 43.87
CA ARG A 139 -15.56 14.60 43.51
C ARG A 139 -16.09 13.72 42.36
N VAL A 140 -17.37 13.35 42.39
CA VAL A 140 -18.01 12.55 41.32
C VAL A 140 -18.12 13.37 40.03
N VAL A 141 -18.36 14.68 40.17
CA VAL A 141 -18.42 15.58 39.04
C VAL A 141 -17.02 15.85 38.45
N ASP A 142 -15.98 16.04 39.27
CA ASP A 142 -14.60 16.14 38.79
C ASP A 142 -14.15 14.86 38.07
N GLU A 143 -14.50 13.67 38.58
CA GLU A 143 -14.20 12.39 37.94
C GLU A 143 -14.97 12.21 36.62
N TRP A 144 -16.25 12.58 36.59
CA TRP A 144 -17.07 12.60 35.37
C TRP A 144 -16.58 13.63 34.35
N LEU A 145 -16.11 14.80 34.80
CA LEU A 145 -15.58 15.87 33.94
C LEU A 145 -14.19 15.52 33.41
N LEU A 146 -13.34 14.87 34.21
CA LEU A 146 -12.06 14.32 33.77
C LEU A 146 -12.26 13.21 32.73
N ASP A 147 -13.28 12.38 32.89
CA ASP A 147 -13.65 11.34 31.91
C ASP A 147 -14.19 11.95 30.60
N LYS A 148 -15.00 13.02 30.68
CA LYS A 148 -15.47 13.80 29.52
C LYS A 148 -14.35 14.55 28.78
N GLY A 149 -13.31 14.98 29.48
CA GLY A 149 -12.14 15.66 28.92
C GLY A 149 -11.01 14.72 28.47
N ARG A 150 -11.10 13.41 28.78
CA ARG A 150 -10.09 12.45 28.38
C ARG A 150 -10.29 12.08 26.92
N GLN A 151 -9.32 12.41 26.08
CA GLN A 151 -9.28 11.86 24.72
C GLN A 151 -9.30 10.33 24.78
N LEU A 152 -10.13 9.71 23.94
CA LEU A 152 -10.06 8.26 23.75
C LEU A 152 -8.66 7.91 23.24
N THR A 153 -8.06 6.88 23.84
CA THR A 153 -6.63 6.53 23.67
C THR A 153 -6.43 5.21 22.95
N ILE A 154 -7.52 4.54 22.60
CA ILE A 154 -7.51 3.18 22.07
C ILE A 154 -7.93 3.23 20.62
N PHE A 155 -7.13 2.64 19.74
CA PHE A 155 -7.54 2.34 18.37
C PHE A 155 -8.27 1.00 18.42
N ASN A 156 -9.59 1.03 18.33
CA ASN A 156 -10.46 -0.10 18.57
C ASN A 156 -10.64 -0.97 17.32
N SER A 157 -10.66 -2.29 17.54
CA SER A 157 -11.11 -3.31 16.60
C SER A 157 -10.63 -3.10 15.16
N GLN A 158 -9.31 -3.05 14.98
CA GLN A 158 -8.67 -2.83 13.69
C GLN A 158 -9.03 -3.98 12.73
N ALA A 159 -9.58 -3.63 11.57
CA ALA A 159 -10.19 -4.59 10.66
C ALA A 159 -9.39 -4.80 9.37
N THR A 160 -8.80 -3.73 8.82
CA THR A 160 -8.01 -3.84 7.58
C THR A 160 -6.77 -2.96 7.60
N ILE A 161 -5.71 -3.42 6.92
CA ILE A 161 -4.57 -2.60 6.49
C ILE A 161 -4.63 -2.54 4.96
N LYS A 162 -4.80 -1.34 4.41
CA LYS A 162 -4.86 -1.07 2.97
C LYS A 162 -3.63 -0.29 2.55
N ILE A 163 -2.96 -0.76 1.51
CA ILE A 163 -1.67 -0.23 1.05
C ILE A 163 -1.83 0.17 -0.41
N GLY A 164 -1.43 1.39 -0.77
CA GLY A 164 -1.46 1.89 -2.15
C GLY A 164 -2.51 2.96 -2.46
N GLY A 165 -3.40 3.29 -1.51
CA GLY A 165 -4.23 4.50 -1.56
C GLY A 165 -5.32 4.56 -2.64
N LYS A 166 -5.51 3.48 -3.41
CA LYS A 166 -6.48 3.43 -4.53
C LYS A 166 -7.91 3.69 -4.07
N GLU A 167 -8.37 3.04 -3.00
CA GLU A 167 -9.72 3.27 -2.45
C GLU A 167 -9.93 4.65 -1.85
N ARG A 168 -8.85 5.37 -1.51
CA ARG A 168 -8.90 6.72 -0.94
C ARG A 168 -8.90 7.81 -2.02
N GLY A 169 -8.88 7.44 -3.30
CA GLY A 169 -8.83 8.38 -4.42
C GLY A 169 -7.45 9.02 -4.62
N HIS A 170 -6.43 8.61 -3.85
CA HIS A 170 -5.07 9.12 -3.91
C HIS A 170 -4.08 7.96 -4.10
N PRO A 171 -4.13 7.30 -5.29
CA PRO A 171 -3.33 6.11 -5.55
C PRO A 171 -1.83 6.43 -5.52
N PHE A 172 -1.09 5.65 -4.75
CA PHE A 172 0.36 5.68 -4.70
C PHE A 172 0.97 5.10 -5.98
N GLN A 173 2.05 5.71 -6.44
CA GLN A 173 2.91 5.28 -7.54
C GLN A 173 4.37 5.42 -7.09
N GLY A 174 5.13 4.36 -7.26
CA GLY A 174 6.49 4.26 -6.75
C GLY A 174 6.77 2.90 -6.14
N GLN A 175 7.72 2.85 -5.22
CA GLN A 175 8.10 1.61 -4.53
C GLN A 175 7.73 1.70 -3.05
N LEU A 176 7.23 0.60 -2.50
CA LEU A 176 7.02 0.40 -1.07
C LEU A 176 7.76 -0.86 -0.64
N SER A 177 8.43 -0.81 0.50
CA SER A 177 9.28 -1.89 1.00
C SER A 177 9.22 -2.03 2.51
N GLY A 178 9.31 -3.27 2.99
CA GLY A 178 9.52 -3.57 4.41
C GLY A 178 8.46 -2.97 5.36
N LEU A 179 7.18 -2.91 4.94
CA LEU A 179 6.10 -2.44 5.81
C LEU A 179 6.01 -3.31 7.06
N TYR A 180 6.17 -2.65 8.19
CA TYR A 180 5.96 -3.17 9.53
C TYR A 180 4.78 -2.43 10.18
N TYR A 181 3.86 -3.17 10.77
CA TYR A 181 2.78 -2.63 11.58
C TYR A 181 2.50 -3.54 12.79
N ASN A 182 2.79 -3.08 14.00
CA ASN A 182 2.48 -3.79 15.26
C ASN A 182 2.92 -5.27 15.30
N GLY A 183 4.04 -5.62 14.66
CA GLY A 183 4.55 -7.00 14.60
C GLY A 183 4.32 -7.67 13.24
N LEU A 184 3.36 -7.20 12.46
CA LEU A 184 3.06 -7.73 11.12
C LEU A 184 4.04 -7.15 10.10
N LYS A 185 4.67 -8.03 9.30
CA LYS A 185 5.48 -7.67 8.13
C LYS A 185 4.63 -7.84 6.88
N VAL A 186 3.68 -6.93 6.67
CA VAL A 186 2.54 -7.13 5.74
C VAL A 186 2.99 -7.40 4.30
N LEU A 187 4.04 -6.72 3.81
CA LEU A 187 4.54 -6.97 2.45
C LEU A 187 5.23 -8.34 2.33
N ASN A 188 5.85 -8.86 3.40
CA ASN A 188 6.41 -10.22 3.39
C ASN A 188 5.28 -11.25 3.32
N MET A 189 4.25 -11.08 4.15
CA MET A 189 3.06 -11.94 4.15
C MET A 189 2.39 -11.96 2.76
N ALA A 190 2.35 -10.81 2.07
CA ALA A 190 1.82 -10.71 0.72
C ALA A 190 2.63 -11.54 -0.29
N ALA A 191 3.95 -11.49 -0.21
CA ALA A 191 4.83 -12.28 -1.09
C ALA A 191 4.80 -13.78 -0.77
N GLU A 192 4.43 -14.14 0.45
CA GLU A 192 4.25 -15.53 0.91
C GLU A 192 2.83 -16.07 0.65
N ASN A 193 1.97 -15.29 -0.03
CA ASN A 193 0.57 -15.65 -0.34
C ASN A 193 -0.28 -15.94 0.91
N ASP A 194 -0.17 -15.12 1.96
CA ASP A 194 -1.02 -15.20 3.14
C ASP A 194 -2.51 -15.14 2.76
N ALA A 195 -3.32 -16.05 3.30
CA ALA A 195 -4.74 -16.19 2.97
C ALA A 195 -5.59 -14.96 3.33
N ASN A 196 -5.11 -14.09 4.21
CA ASN A 196 -5.79 -12.87 4.63
C ASN A 196 -5.38 -11.65 3.79
N ILE A 197 -4.54 -11.84 2.76
CA ILE A 197 -4.08 -10.79 1.88
C ILE A 197 -4.71 -10.91 0.49
N VAL A 198 -5.17 -9.77 -0.02
CA VAL A 198 -5.68 -9.62 -1.38
C VAL A 198 -4.88 -8.53 -2.09
N ILE A 199 -4.41 -8.81 -3.31
CA ILE A 199 -3.66 -7.88 -4.15
C ILE A 199 -4.48 -7.60 -5.42
N GLU A 200 -4.72 -6.32 -5.71
CA GLU A 200 -5.55 -5.89 -6.84
C GLU A 200 -4.93 -4.72 -7.62
N GLY A 201 -5.16 -4.69 -8.92
CA GLY A 201 -4.69 -3.63 -9.80
C GLY A 201 -3.17 -3.68 -10.07
N ASN A 202 -2.58 -2.51 -10.34
CA ASN A 202 -1.24 -2.43 -10.92
C ASN A 202 -0.13 -2.45 -9.85
N VAL A 203 -0.01 -3.59 -9.16
CA VAL A 203 1.00 -3.86 -8.13
C VAL A 203 1.85 -5.07 -8.55
N ARG A 204 3.17 -4.99 -8.42
CA ARG A 204 4.08 -6.12 -8.72
C ARG A 204 5.17 -6.29 -7.68
N LEU A 205 5.51 -7.53 -7.37
CA LEU A 205 6.62 -7.88 -6.48
C LEU A 205 7.96 -7.64 -7.20
N VAL A 206 8.93 -7.03 -6.52
CA VAL A 206 10.29 -6.86 -7.05
C VAL A 206 11.09 -8.13 -6.80
N GLY A 207 11.70 -8.67 -7.85
CA GLY A 207 12.48 -9.92 -7.79
C GLY A 207 11.74 -11.13 -8.34
N GLU A 208 10.42 -11.03 -8.59
CA GLU A 208 9.78 -11.92 -9.55
C GLU A 208 10.32 -11.58 -10.94
N VAL A 209 11.11 -12.49 -11.49
CA VAL A 209 11.31 -12.55 -12.93
C VAL A 209 9.90 -12.69 -13.52
N PRO A 210 9.48 -11.86 -14.48
CA PRO A 210 8.22 -12.14 -15.15
C PRO A 210 8.38 -13.53 -15.74
N SER A 211 7.66 -14.51 -15.16
CA SER A 211 7.39 -15.76 -15.83
C SER A 211 6.77 -15.33 -17.13
N SER A 212 7.52 -15.45 -18.23
CA SER A 212 6.95 -15.40 -19.56
C SER A 212 5.72 -16.27 -19.48
N MET A 213 4.54 -15.67 -19.60
CA MET A 213 3.33 -16.46 -19.82
C MET A 213 3.69 -17.42 -20.94
N THR A 214 3.72 -18.70 -20.60
CA THR A 214 3.61 -19.76 -21.57
C THR A 214 2.39 -19.42 -22.39
N THR A 215 2.60 -18.88 -23.59
CA THR A 215 1.66 -19.14 -24.66
C THR A 215 1.53 -20.65 -24.68
N GLU A 216 0.38 -21.15 -24.28
CA GLU A 216 -0.10 -22.42 -24.79
C GLU A 216 -0.10 -22.28 -26.31
N SER A 217 1.02 -22.62 -26.93
CA SER A 217 1.06 -22.97 -28.33
C SER A 217 0.37 -24.31 -28.42
N THR A 218 -0.96 -24.26 -28.54
CA THR A 218 -1.72 -25.35 -29.13
C THR A 218 -1.10 -25.59 -30.50
N ALA A 219 -0.32 -26.65 -30.61
CA ALA A 219 0.23 -27.11 -31.87
C ALA A 219 -0.92 -27.66 -32.73
N THR A 220 -1.62 -26.76 -33.43
CA THR A 220 -2.48 -27.14 -34.54
C THR A 220 -1.60 -27.12 -35.78
N ALA A 221 -1.20 -28.31 -36.23
CA ALA A 221 -0.46 -28.51 -37.46
C ALA A 221 -1.24 -27.91 -38.63
N MET A 222 -0.80 -26.76 -39.14
CA MET A 222 -1.24 -26.26 -40.43
C MET A 222 -0.43 -26.98 -41.51
N GLN A 223 -1.11 -27.85 -42.26
CA GLN A 223 -0.59 -28.44 -43.48
C GLN A 223 -0.16 -27.33 -44.45
N SER A 224 1.11 -27.33 -44.83
CA SER A 224 1.63 -26.56 -45.94
C SER A 224 1.21 -27.22 -47.25
N GLU A 225 0.17 -26.70 -47.90
CA GLU A 225 -0.03 -26.91 -49.34
C GLU A 225 0.95 -26.02 -50.11
N MET A 226 2.04 -26.60 -50.59
CA MET A 226 2.93 -25.94 -51.55
C MET A 226 2.40 -26.23 -52.95
N SER A 227 1.83 -25.21 -53.59
CA SER A 227 1.35 -25.26 -54.97
C SER A 227 2.51 -25.51 -55.94
N THR A 228 2.49 -26.64 -56.64
CA THR A 228 3.37 -26.89 -57.79
C THR A 228 2.73 -26.34 -59.06
N SER A 229 3.19 -25.19 -59.55
CA SER A 229 2.87 -24.72 -60.89
C SER A 229 3.71 -25.49 -61.92
N VAL A 230 3.06 -26.28 -62.75
CA VAL A 230 3.69 -26.99 -63.88
C VAL A 230 3.84 -25.99 -65.02
N MET A 231 5.07 -25.61 -65.37
CA MET A 231 5.36 -24.92 -66.64
C MET A 231 5.71 -25.96 -67.70
N GLU A 232 4.89 -26.07 -68.74
CA GLU A 232 5.19 -26.84 -69.94
C GLU A 232 6.33 -26.18 -70.71
N THR A 233 7.43 -26.90 -70.92
CA THR A 233 8.49 -26.49 -71.84
C THR A 233 8.48 -27.41 -73.05
N THR A 234 7.92 -26.93 -74.15
CA THR A 234 8.03 -27.52 -75.48
C THR A 234 9.50 -27.54 -75.91
N THR A 235 10.10 -28.72 -76.05
CA THR A 235 11.44 -28.87 -76.66
C THR A 235 11.29 -29.46 -78.06
N THR A 236 11.67 -28.67 -79.06
CA THR A 236 11.80 -29.05 -80.47
C THR A 236 13.16 -29.73 -80.70
N LEU A 237 13.15 -30.95 -81.24
CA LEU A 237 14.37 -31.67 -81.65
C LEU A 237 14.60 -31.48 -83.16
N ALA A 238 15.78 -30.95 -83.51
CA ALA A 238 16.30 -30.90 -84.87
C ALA A 238 17.40 -31.95 -85.07
N THR A 239 17.35 -32.56 -86.26
CA THR A 239 18.05 -33.72 -86.80
C THR A 239 19.50 -33.46 -87.21
N SER A 240 20.41 -34.43 -87.07
CA SER A 240 21.34 -34.87 -88.15
C SER A 240 22.31 -36.01 -87.74
N THR A 241 22.19 -37.17 -88.44
CA THR A 241 23.22 -38.03 -89.09
C THR A 241 24.63 -38.16 -88.47
N ALA A 242 25.34 -39.31 -88.43
CA ALA A 242 25.42 -40.43 -89.37
C ALA A 242 26.24 -41.63 -88.81
N ARG A 243 26.04 -42.80 -89.45
CA ARG A 243 26.97 -43.94 -89.73
C ARG A 243 27.53 -44.75 -88.54
N ARG A 244 27.07 -45.99 -88.37
CA ARG A 244 27.53 -47.28 -88.97
C ARG A 244 28.93 -47.73 -88.50
N GLY A 245 28.97 -48.86 -87.79
CA GLY A 245 29.97 -49.90 -88.04
C GLY A 245 30.60 -50.63 -86.85
N LYS A 246 29.94 -51.73 -86.43
CA LYS A 246 30.49 -53.09 -86.14
C LYS A 246 31.37 -53.36 -84.88
N ALA A 247 31.04 -54.52 -84.30
CA ALA A 247 31.62 -55.26 -83.17
C ALA A 247 32.95 -55.99 -83.52
N PRO A 248 33.59 -56.85 -82.70
CA PRO A 248 33.12 -57.62 -81.52
C PRO A 248 33.56 -57.07 -80.16
#